data_AF-A0A919PTN1-F1
#
_entry.id   AF-A0A919PTN1-F1
#
_cell.length_a   1.000
_cell.length_b   1.000
_cell.length_c   1.000
_cell.angle_alpha   90.00
_cell.angle_beta   90.00
_cell.angle_gamma   90.00
#
_symmetry.space_group_name_H-M   'P 1'
#
loop_
_entity.id
_entity.type
_entity.pdbx_description
1 polymer ?
#
loop_
_entity_poly.entity_id
_entity_poly.type
_entity_poly.pdbx_seq_one_letter_code
_entity_poly.pdbx_strand_id
1 'polypeptide(L)'
;MTIAHIPARPTWLCTGCREPWPCAAKREQLVAEHGDSPAALRTMMALRVADAAEDLRQLGADQLWARFLGWLPAPGQGPVIRWVANPPLGGHRIPVPVREQIDPRGPALRVPPAPESGPTRTQSRRRSAHGTT
;
A
#
# COMPACT_ATOMS: atom_id res chain seq x y z
N MET A 1 40.26 -5.20 -5.89
CA MET A 1 39.63 -4.04 -6.56
C MET A 1 38.12 -4.22 -6.45
N THR A 2 37.44 -3.46 -5.59
CA THR A 2 35.98 -3.56 -5.44
C THR A 2 35.32 -2.82 -6.59
N ILE A 3 34.56 -3.52 -7.43
CA ILE A 3 33.84 -2.90 -8.55
C ILE A 3 32.74 -2.00 -7.97
N ALA A 4 32.66 -0.75 -8.44
CA ALA A 4 31.64 0.18 -8.02
C ALA A 4 30.31 -0.08 -8.75
N HIS A 5 29.25 -0.32 -7.99
CA HIS A 5 27.90 -0.55 -8.53
C HIS A 5 27.05 0.73 -8.53
N ILE A 6 27.45 1.69 -9.36
CA ILE A 6 26.76 3.00 -9.50
C ILE A 6 25.78 3.01 -10.68
N PRO A 7 24.74 3.87 -10.66
CA PRO A 7 23.79 3.99 -11.76
C PRO A 7 24.39 4.80 -12.91
N ALA A 8 24.29 4.29 -14.14
CA ALA A 8 24.58 5.03 -15.36
C ALA A 8 23.30 5.74 -15.85
N ARG A 9 23.25 7.07 -15.80
CA ARG A 9 22.14 7.85 -16.36
C ARG A 9 22.34 8.06 -17.87
N PRO A 10 21.28 8.11 -18.70
CA PRO A 10 19.85 8.00 -18.33
C PRO A 10 19.32 6.55 -18.34
N THR A 11 20.15 5.54 -18.63
CA THR A 11 19.67 4.16 -18.80
C THR A 11 19.33 3.46 -17.48
N TRP A 12 19.85 3.98 -16.37
CA TRP A 12 19.80 3.38 -15.04
C TRP A 12 20.32 1.94 -15.02
N LEU A 13 21.29 1.62 -15.87
CA LEU A 13 22.03 0.37 -15.79
C LEU A 13 23.18 0.50 -14.81
N CYS A 14 23.54 -0.58 -14.14
CA CYS A 14 24.68 -0.60 -13.25
C CYS A 14 25.99 -0.58 -14.05
N THR A 15 26.92 0.31 -13.72
CA THR A 15 28.25 0.36 -14.37
C THR A 15 29.10 -0.89 -14.11
N GLY A 16 28.88 -1.58 -12.99
CA GLY A 16 29.66 -2.75 -12.60
C GLY A 16 29.20 -4.05 -13.27
N CYS A 17 27.89 -4.29 -13.32
CA CYS A 17 27.33 -5.56 -13.82
C CYS A 17 26.34 -5.42 -14.97
N ARG A 18 26.06 -4.21 -15.46
CA ARG A 18 25.15 -3.92 -16.59
C ARG A 18 23.67 -4.30 -16.38
N GLU A 19 23.32 -4.78 -15.18
CA GLU A 19 21.93 -5.04 -14.79
C GLU A 19 21.16 -3.76 -14.43
N PRO A 20 19.81 -3.78 -14.42
CA PRO A 20 18.99 -2.69 -13.93
C PRO A 20 19.39 -2.26 -12.51
N TRP A 21 19.83 -1.02 -12.37
CA TRP A 21 20.14 -0.43 -11.07
C TRP A 21 18.85 -0.12 -10.29
N PRO A 22 18.74 -0.42 -8.99
CA PRO A 22 19.74 -1.07 -8.13
C PRO A 22 19.83 -2.57 -8.41
N CYS A 23 21.02 -3.03 -8.79
CA CYS A 23 21.34 -4.45 -9.00
C CYS A 23 21.51 -5.17 -7.65
N ALA A 24 21.49 -6.51 -7.65
CA ALA A 24 21.57 -7.32 -6.42
C ALA A 24 22.76 -6.93 -5.52
N ALA A 25 23.97 -6.84 -6.10
CA ALA A 25 25.18 -6.43 -5.37
C ALA A 25 25.06 -5.03 -4.74
N LYS A 26 24.44 -4.06 -5.43
CA LYS A 26 24.22 -2.73 -4.84
C LYS A 26 23.18 -2.76 -3.74
N ARG A 27 22.13 -3.58 -3.85
CA ARG A 27 21.13 -3.74 -2.78
C ARG A 27 21.77 -4.27 -1.51
N GLU A 28 22.62 -5.28 -1.64
CA GLU A 28 23.41 -5.83 -0.51
C GLU A 28 24.31 -4.77 0.12
N GLN A 29 25.08 -4.03 -0.69
CA GLN A 29 25.91 -2.93 -0.23
C GLN A 29 25.09 -1.87 0.53
N LEU A 30 23.95 -1.47 -0.02
CA LEU A 30 23.08 -0.47 0.60
C LEU A 30 22.48 -0.95 1.92
N VAL A 31 22.13 -2.23 2.03
CA VAL A 31 21.64 -2.81 3.29
C VAL A 31 22.75 -2.86 4.33
N ALA A 32 23.98 -3.21 3.94
CA ALA A 32 25.13 -3.19 4.83
C ALA A 32 25.48 -1.76 5.29
N GLU A 33 25.47 -0.79 4.37
CA GLU A 33 25.75 0.63 4.63
C GLU A 33 24.69 1.29 5.53
N HIS A 34 23.43 0.86 5.44
CA HIS A 34 22.29 1.46 6.14
C HIS A 34 21.62 0.53 7.16
N GLY A 35 22.31 -0.52 7.63
CA GLY A 35 21.74 -1.52 8.54
C GLY A 35 21.11 -0.93 9.79
N ASP A 36 21.67 0.17 10.29
CA ASP A 36 21.20 0.88 11.49
C ASP A 36 20.03 1.85 11.22
N SER A 37 19.77 2.18 9.94
CA SER A 37 18.70 3.12 9.56
C SER A 37 18.02 2.73 8.24
N PRO A 38 17.03 1.82 8.30
CA PRO A 38 16.18 1.52 7.16
C PRO A 38 15.36 2.72 6.65
N ALA A 39 15.14 3.73 7.50
CA ALA A 39 14.50 4.98 7.10
C ALA A 39 15.43 5.78 6.17
N ALA A 40 16.71 5.91 6.50
CA ALA A 40 17.70 6.58 5.65
C ALA A 40 17.82 5.89 4.29
N LEU A 41 17.86 4.55 4.26
CA LEU A 41 17.87 3.77 3.02
C LEU A 41 16.65 4.06 2.13
N ARG A 42 15.44 4.04 2.72
CA ARG A 42 14.20 4.35 1.98
C ARG A 42 14.20 5.77 1.43
N THR A 43 14.61 6.76 2.23
CA THR A 43 14.70 8.15 1.80
C THR A 43 15.67 8.31 0.64
N MET A 44 16.87 7.73 0.74
CA MET A 44 17.86 7.79 -0.34
C MET A 44 17.32 7.11 -1.62
N MET A 45 16.63 5.97 -1.52
CA MET A 45 16.02 5.31 -2.68
C MET A 45 14.85 6.10 -3.27
N ALA A 46 14.05 6.77 -2.45
CA ALA A 46 12.96 7.63 -2.92
C ALA A 46 13.49 8.81 -3.75
N LEU A 47 14.61 9.42 -3.34
CA LEU A 47 15.27 10.45 -4.14
C LEU A 47 15.70 9.91 -5.52
N ARG A 48 16.19 8.66 -5.57
CA ARG A 48 16.55 8.00 -6.84
C ARG A 48 15.35 7.68 -7.71
N VAL A 49 14.17 7.41 -7.13
CA VAL A 49 12.93 7.27 -7.90
C VAL A 49 12.60 8.58 -8.62
N ALA A 50 12.73 9.73 -7.96
CA ALA A 50 12.49 11.03 -8.60
C ALA A 50 13.46 11.27 -9.77
N ASP A 51 14.77 11.05 -9.55
CA ASP A 51 15.78 11.16 -10.61
C ASP A 51 15.52 10.20 -11.79
N ALA A 52 14.99 9.00 -11.50
CA ALA A 52 14.72 7.96 -12.49
C ALA A 52 13.42 8.20 -13.26
N ALA A 53 12.41 8.81 -12.63
CA ALA A 53 11.16 9.18 -13.29
C ALA A 53 11.42 10.18 -14.44
N GLU A 54 12.40 11.07 -14.28
CA GLU A 54 12.78 12.02 -15.32
C GLU A 54 13.48 11.38 -16.51
N ASP A 55 14.31 10.35 -16.28
CA ASP A 55 15.08 9.68 -17.34
C ASP A 55 14.30 8.53 -18.02
N LEU A 56 13.53 7.78 -17.24
CA LEU A 56 12.83 6.56 -17.66
C LEU A 56 11.33 6.84 -17.84
N ARG A 57 11.01 7.90 -18.59
CA ARG A 57 9.62 8.39 -18.77
C ARG A 57 8.67 7.37 -19.38
N GLN A 58 9.20 6.33 -20.03
CA GLN A 58 8.43 5.21 -20.55
C GLN A 58 7.95 4.22 -19.48
N LEU A 59 8.53 4.25 -18.26
CA LEU A 59 8.14 3.36 -17.18
C LEU A 59 7.03 4.00 -16.34
N GLY A 60 6.07 3.17 -15.92
CA GLY A 60 5.03 3.56 -14.98
C GLY A 60 5.58 3.78 -13.56
N ALA A 61 4.84 4.56 -12.76
CA ALA A 61 5.18 4.80 -11.36
C ALA A 61 5.23 3.51 -10.53
N ASP A 62 4.37 2.53 -10.84
CA ASP A 62 4.36 1.19 -10.25
C ASP A 62 5.66 0.42 -10.52
N GLN A 63 6.18 0.50 -11.75
CA GLN A 63 7.40 -0.17 -12.16
C GLN A 63 8.63 0.45 -11.49
N LEU A 64 8.69 1.78 -11.41
CA LEU A 64 9.74 2.51 -10.69
C LEU A 64 9.67 2.18 -9.19
N TRP A 65 8.48 2.21 -8.59
CA TRP A 65 8.30 1.87 -7.19
C TRP A 65 8.75 0.43 -6.90
N ALA A 66 8.30 -0.55 -7.67
CA ALA A 66 8.66 -1.95 -7.48
C ALA A 66 10.18 -2.19 -7.61
N ARG A 67 10.82 -1.51 -8.58
CA ARG A 67 12.26 -1.64 -8.84
C ARG A 67 13.12 -1.05 -7.73
N PHE A 68 12.80 0.15 -7.25
CA PHE A 68 13.66 0.89 -6.31
C PHE A 68 13.28 0.67 -4.85
N LEU A 69 12.00 0.50 -4.55
CA LEU A 69 11.47 0.41 -3.19
C LEU A 69 10.83 -0.95 -2.89
N GLY A 70 10.39 -1.70 -3.89
CA GLY A 70 9.66 -2.96 -3.70
C GLY A 70 10.44 -4.10 -3.03
N TRP A 71 11.77 -4.00 -2.96
CA TRP A 71 12.63 -4.94 -2.25
C TRP A 71 12.95 -4.50 -0.80
N LEU A 72 12.56 -3.28 -0.41
CA LEU A 72 12.70 -2.80 0.96
C LEU A 72 11.54 -3.30 1.82
N PRO A 73 11.76 -3.56 3.12
CA PRO A 73 10.67 -3.98 3.99
C PRO A 73 9.57 -2.91 4.06
N ALA A 74 8.33 -3.29 4.38
CA ALA A 74 7.29 -2.29 4.66
C ALA A 74 7.62 -1.54 5.97
N PRO A 75 7.33 -0.24 6.06
CA PRO A 75 7.45 0.50 7.31
C PRO A 75 6.57 -0.11 8.40
N GLY A 76 7.12 -0.34 9.59
CA GLY A 76 6.38 -0.88 10.75
C GLY A 76 6.49 -2.39 11.01
N GLN A 77 7.21 -3.15 10.17
CA GLN A 77 7.41 -4.59 10.37
C GLN A 77 8.67 -4.89 11.21
N GLY A 78 8.60 -4.66 12.54
CA GLY A 78 9.48 -5.24 13.57
C GLY A 78 10.95 -4.71 13.70
N PRO A 79 11.65 -5.02 14.82
CA PRO A 79 12.97 -4.48 15.13
C PRO A 79 14.06 -4.95 14.15
N VAL A 80 14.96 -4.03 13.82
CA VAL A 80 16.00 -4.12 12.76
C VAL A 80 17.01 -5.27 12.90
N ILE A 81 17.08 -5.92 14.07
CA ILE A 81 18.06 -6.95 14.42
C ILE A 81 17.85 -8.32 13.75
N ARG A 82 16.69 -8.58 13.12
CA ARG A 82 16.43 -9.89 12.47
C ARG A 82 16.97 -10.00 11.03
N TRP A 83 17.38 -8.90 10.40
CA TRP A 83 17.62 -8.89 8.94
C TRP A 83 18.99 -9.40 8.49
N VAL A 84 19.98 -9.50 9.40
CA VAL A 84 21.26 -10.19 9.09
C VAL A 84 21.05 -11.70 8.95
N ALA A 85 19.97 -12.26 9.51
CA ALA A 85 19.71 -13.70 9.55
C ALA A 85 18.75 -14.22 8.46
N ASN A 86 18.18 -13.36 7.61
CA ASN A 86 17.28 -13.83 6.54
C ASN A 86 17.32 -12.90 5.30
N PRO A 87 18.22 -13.13 4.34
CA PRO A 87 18.11 -12.50 3.03
C PRO A 87 16.88 -13.09 2.31
N PRO A 88 15.92 -12.30 1.80
CA PRO A 88 14.88 -12.85 0.94
C PRO A 88 15.49 -13.18 -0.43
N LEU A 89 16.26 -14.26 -0.50
CA LEU A 89 16.55 -14.99 -1.72
C LEU A 89 15.36 -15.91 -1.99
N GLY A 90 14.26 -15.35 -2.44
CA GLY A 90 13.08 -16.16 -2.79
C GLY A 90 11.80 -15.35 -2.71
N GLY A 91 11.04 -15.38 -3.81
CA GLY A 91 9.86 -14.56 -4.00
C GLY A 91 8.80 -14.75 -2.93
N HIS A 92 8.48 -13.67 -2.22
CA HIS A 92 7.23 -13.56 -1.51
C HIS A 92 6.41 -12.46 -2.18
N ARG A 93 5.26 -12.86 -2.75
CA ARG A 93 4.21 -11.92 -3.17
C ARG A 93 3.92 -11.01 -1.98
N ILE A 94 4.01 -9.70 -2.20
CA ILE A 94 3.45 -8.72 -1.27
C ILE A 94 1.96 -9.06 -1.14
N PRO A 95 1.43 -9.39 0.05
CA PRO A 95 -0.01 -9.41 0.23
C PRO A 95 -0.52 -7.99 0.00
N VAL A 96 -1.36 -7.81 -1.00
CA VAL A 96 -2.11 -6.56 -1.21
C VAL A 96 -2.76 -6.13 0.11
N PRO A 97 -2.65 -4.86 0.53
CA PRO A 97 -3.24 -4.41 1.79
C PRO A 97 -4.75 -4.67 1.79
N VAL A 98 -5.25 -5.23 2.89
CA VAL A 98 -6.65 -5.68 3.14
C VAL A 98 -7.74 -4.66 2.83
N ARG A 99 -7.39 -3.39 2.58
CA ARG A 99 -8.34 -2.32 2.28
C ARG A 99 -9.03 -2.49 0.91
N GLU A 100 -8.45 -3.27 0.01
CA GLU A 100 -8.99 -3.56 -1.33
C GLU A 100 -9.80 -4.90 -1.40
N GLN A 101 -9.96 -5.62 -0.28
CA GLN A 101 -10.65 -6.92 -0.24
C GLN A 101 -12.11 -6.84 0.26
N ILE A 102 -12.73 -5.66 0.24
CA ILE A 102 -14.17 -5.55 0.50
C ILE A 102 -14.90 -6.12 -0.72
N ASP A 103 -15.35 -7.37 -0.61
CA ASP A 103 -16.18 -8.04 -1.60
C ASP A 103 -17.52 -7.27 -1.77
N PRO A 104 -17.89 -6.82 -2.99
CA PRO A 104 -19.15 -6.12 -3.23
C PRO A 104 -20.40 -7.00 -3.05
N ARG A 105 -20.23 -8.30 -2.78
CA ARG A 105 -21.27 -9.29 -2.47
C ARG A 105 -21.20 -9.80 -1.02
N GLY A 106 -20.54 -9.08 -0.10
CA GLY A 106 -20.76 -9.30 1.33
C GLY A 106 -22.26 -9.28 1.62
N PRO A 107 -22.78 -10.15 2.51
CA PRO A 107 -24.23 -10.25 2.74
C PRO A 107 -24.73 -8.88 3.14
N ALA A 108 -25.65 -8.32 2.33
CA ALA A 108 -26.27 -7.05 2.62
C ALA A 108 -26.82 -7.10 4.04
N LEU A 109 -26.20 -6.33 4.95
CA LEU A 109 -26.76 -6.09 6.26
C LEU A 109 -28.15 -5.52 5.98
N ARG A 110 -29.21 -6.29 6.28
CA ARG A 110 -30.58 -5.79 6.15
C ARG A 110 -30.70 -4.57 7.04
N VAL A 111 -30.70 -3.40 6.44
CA VAL A 111 -31.14 -2.17 7.10
C VAL A 111 -32.62 -2.40 7.43
N PRO A 112 -33.02 -2.39 8.71
CA PRO A 112 -34.44 -2.47 9.04
C PRO A 112 -35.16 -1.26 8.43
N PRO A 113 -36.39 -1.41 7.90
CA PRO A 113 -37.13 -0.27 7.38
C PRO A 113 -37.32 0.75 8.51
N ALA A 114 -37.21 2.03 8.16
CA ALA A 114 -37.53 3.12 9.07
C ALA A 114 -38.95 2.92 9.64
N PRO A 115 -39.21 3.24 10.92
CA PRO A 115 -40.56 3.16 11.45
C PRO A 115 -41.46 4.11 10.65
N GLU A 116 -42.51 3.54 10.04
CA GLU A 116 -43.47 4.29 9.25
C GLU A 116 -44.24 5.23 10.19
N SER A 117 -44.04 6.54 10.02
CA SER A 117 -44.88 7.57 10.65
C SER A 117 -46.28 7.52 10.04
N GLY A 118 -47.13 6.64 10.56
CA GLY A 118 -48.54 6.55 10.16
C GLY A 118 -49.34 7.81 10.57
N PRO A 119 -50.29 8.27 9.74
CA PRO A 119 -51.04 9.49 10.03
C PRO A 119 -52.03 9.32 11.20
N THR A 120 -52.04 10.31 12.08
CA THR A 120 -52.93 10.49 13.24
C THR A 120 -54.41 10.30 12.86
N ARG A 121 -55.02 9.20 13.31
CA ARG A 121 -56.47 8.97 13.15
C ARG A 121 -57.25 9.90 14.08
N THR A 122 -57.75 10.99 13.53
CA THR A 122 -58.77 11.85 14.17
C THR A 122 -60.05 11.04 14.37
N GLN A 123 -60.36 10.65 15.60
CA GLN A 123 -61.59 9.95 15.93
C GLN A 123 -62.72 10.96 16.18
N SER A 124 -63.51 11.23 15.15
CA SER A 124 -64.80 11.92 15.28
C SER A 124 -65.79 11.03 16.02
N ARG A 125 -66.02 11.31 17.31
CA ARG A 125 -67.06 10.64 18.10
C ARG A 125 -68.39 11.35 17.87
N ARG A 126 -69.21 10.83 16.95
CA ARG A 126 -70.66 11.11 16.93
C ARG A 126 -71.28 10.46 18.16
N ARG A 127 -71.95 11.24 19.01
CA ARG A 127 -72.85 10.71 20.05
C ARG A 127 -74.25 11.21 19.71
N SER A 128 -75.06 10.33 19.13
CA SER A 128 -76.51 10.55 19.02
C SER A 128 -77.21 10.03 20.27
N ALA A 129 -78.30 10.74 20.56
CA ALA A 129 -79.26 10.62 21.64
C ALA A 129 -79.67 9.21 22.07
N HIS A 130 -79.92 9.06 23.37
CA HIS A 130 -81.02 8.26 23.87
C HIS A 130 -81.85 9.14 24.80
N GLY A 131 -83.11 9.35 24.42
CA GLY A 131 -84.15 9.82 25.32
C GLY A 131 -84.68 8.66 26.16
N THR A 132 -85.22 8.98 27.33
CA THR A 132 -86.09 8.11 28.11
C THR A 132 -87.21 8.97 28.69
N THR A 133 -88.42 8.46 28.48
CA THR A 133 -89.72 8.89 29.01
C THR A 133 -89.76 8.96 30.52
#